data_AF-A0A920JJL5-F1
#
_entry.id   AF-A0A920JJL5-F1
#
_cell.length_a   1.000
_cell.length_b   1.000
_cell.length_c   1.000
_cell.angle_alpha   90.00
_cell.angle_beta   90.00
_cell.angle_gamma   90.00
#
_symmetry.space_group_name_H-M   'P 1'
#
loop_
_entity.id
_entity.type
_entity.pdbx_description
1 polymer ?
#
loop_
_entity_poly.entity_id
_entity_poly.type
_entity_poly.pdbx_seq_one_letter_code
_entity_poly.pdbx_strand_id
1 'polypeptide(L)'
;MSEVAGRMAVQAGATCLEKAKGGLGRLIGGVTNVDPAEVVVIGGGVVGYNSIEIAIGMQANVTVLDKSAERLDQLESIFGDKLNAVLATDENNHECIKAADIVIGAVYIPGASAPKLISRELVKSMKDGSVFVDVAIDQGGCSETSKPTTHSEPTYVEEGVLIIV
;
A
#
# COMPACT_ATOMS: atom_id res chain seq x y z
N MET A 1 -11.86 -10.18 10.16
CA MET A 1 -10.57 -10.53 9.51
C MET A 1 -9.99 -9.36 8.72
N SER A 2 -10.78 -8.64 7.91
CA SER A 2 -10.29 -7.50 7.09
C SER A 2 -9.60 -6.39 7.88
N GLU A 3 -10.08 -6.06 9.10
CA GLU A 3 -9.42 -5.08 9.97
C GLU A 3 -8.01 -5.51 10.36
N VAL A 4 -7.85 -6.77 10.79
CA VAL A 4 -6.56 -7.37 11.14
C VAL A 4 -5.63 -7.35 9.93
N ALA A 5 -6.13 -7.71 8.75
CA ALA A 5 -5.33 -7.70 7.53
C ALA A 5 -4.79 -6.30 7.19
N GLY A 6 -5.63 -5.26 7.28
CA GLY A 6 -5.19 -3.87 7.04
C GLY A 6 -4.13 -3.41 8.04
N ARG A 7 -4.31 -3.70 9.33
CA ARG A 7 -3.34 -3.34 10.36
C ARG A 7 -2.01 -4.08 10.20
N MET A 8 -2.08 -5.38 9.91
CA MET A 8 -0.91 -6.23 9.65
C MET A 8 -0.17 -5.82 8.39
N ALA A 9 -0.86 -5.37 7.33
CA ALA A 9 -0.26 -4.97 6.08
C ALA A 9 0.78 -3.85 6.27
N VAL A 10 0.49 -2.86 7.11
CA VAL A 10 1.45 -1.78 7.41
C VAL A 10 2.65 -2.31 8.20
N GLN A 11 2.42 -3.16 9.20
CA GLN A 11 3.51 -3.74 10.01
C GLN A 11 4.43 -4.61 9.16
N ALA A 12 3.86 -5.48 8.33
CA ALA A 12 4.61 -6.34 7.42
C ALA A 12 5.35 -5.50 6.37
N GLY A 13 4.71 -4.47 5.82
CA GLY A 13 5.32 -3.51 4.91
C GLY A 13 6.52 -2.80 5.54
N ALA A 14 6.37 -2.31 6.78
CA ALA A 14 7.45 -1.66 7.53
C ALA A 14 8.65 -2.58 7.76
N THR A 15 8.40 -3.82 8.17
CA THR A 15 9.46 -4.83 8.34
C THR A 15 10.15 -5.12 7.01
N CYS A 16 9.41 -5.29 5.92
CA CYS A 16 9.97 -5.54 4.60
C CYS A 16 10.77 -4.34 4.07
N LEU A 17 10.45 -3.12 4.50
CA LEU A 17 11.16 -1.90 4.10
C LEU A 17 12.57 -1.81 4.72
N GLU A 18 12.86 -2.59 5.77
CA GLU A 18 14.19 -2.65 6.36
C GLU A 18 15.24 -3.16 5.36
N LYS A 19 16.45 -2.55 5.38
CA LYS A 19 17.54 -2.97 4.48
C LYS A 19 17.93 -4.43 4.69
N ALA A 20 17.88 -4.91 5.93
CA ALA A 20 18.18 -6.29 6.29
C ALA A 20 17.17 -7.31 5.71
N LYS A 21 15.97 -6.85 5.33
CA LYS A 21 14.93 -7.66 4.67
C LYS A 21 14.93 -7.52 3.16
N GLY A 22 15.86 -6.73 2.60
CA GLY A 22 15.97 -6.47 1.17
C GLY A 22 15.24 -5.20 0.69
N GLY A 23 14.58 -4.48 1.60
CA GLY A 23 13.87 -3.25 1.27
C GLY A 23 14.77 -2.03 1.06
N LEU A 24 14.11 -0.88 0.89
CA LEU A 24 14.73 0.40 0.59
C LEU A 24 15.63 0.89 1.74
N GLY A 25 15.31 0.52 2.98
CA GLY A 25 16.02 0.91 4.20
C GLY A 25 15.49 2.20 4.82
N ARG A 26 14.18 2.49 4.68
CA ARG A 26 13.56 3.71 5.20
C ARG A 26 12.78 3.44 6.48
N LEU A 27 12.96 4.31 7.47
CA LEU A 27 12.17 4.30 8.69
C LEU A 27 10.81 4.96 8.41
N ILE A 28 9.71 4.26 8.72
CA ILE A 28 8.36 4.76 8.43
C ILE A 28 8.11 6.16 9.01
N GLY A 29 8.39 6.37 10.30
CA GLY A 29 8.07 7.64 10.95
C GLY A 29 9.08 8.76 10.69
N GLY A 30 10.17 8.48 9.97
CA GLY A 30 11.29 9.39 9.87
C GLY A 30 11.85 9.78 11.25
N VAL A 31 12.63 10.87 11.28
CA VAL A 31 13.11 11.54 12.49
C VAL A 31 13.41 13.00 12.14
N THR A 32 13.86 13.81 13.08
CA THR A 32 14.30 15.20 12.79
C THR A 32 15.32 15.22 11.63
N ASN A 33 15.01 16.00 10.59
CA ASN A 33 15.77 16.12 9.34
C ASN A 33 15.77 14.88 8.41
N VAL A 34 14.89 13.91 8.65
CA VAL A 34 14.70 12.75 7.78
C VAL A 34 13.21 12.56 7.54
N ASP A 35 12.78 12.74 6.30
CA ASP A 35 11.37 12.64 5.92
C ASP A 35 10.80 11.24 6.21
N PRO A 36 9.56 11.15 6.74
CA PRO A 36 8.82 9.90 6.89
C PRO A 36 8.68 9.13 5.56
N ALA A 37 8.33 7.85 5.64
CA ALA A 37 8.03 7.07 4.46
C ALA A 37 6.71 7.49 3.81
N GLU A 38 6.66 7.43 2.48
CA GLU A 38 5.47 7.61 1.67
C GLU A 38 4.70 6.29 1.59
N VAL A 39 3.50 6.25 2.20
CA VAL A 39 2.60 5.09 2.19
C VAL A 39 1.37 5.40 1.36
N VAL A 40 1.17 4.62 0.29
CA VAL A 40 -0.01 4.71 -0.58
C VAL A 40 -0.94 3.54 -0.33
N VAL A 41 -2.20 3.81 -0.05
CA VAL A 41 -3.24 2.80 0.15
C VAL A 41 -4.24 2.85 -1.01
N ILE A 42 -4.41 1.75 -1.73
CA ILE A 42 -5.33 1.65 -2.86
C ILE A 42 -6.62 0.98 -2.37
N GLY A 43 -7.70 1.75 -2.28
CA GLY A 43 -8.99 1.34 -1.75
C GLY A 43 -9.17 1.76 -0.29
N GLY A 44 -10.18 2.57 -0.02
CA GLY A 44 -10.53 3.14 1.28
C GLY A 44 -11.50 2.30 2.11
N GLY A 45 -11.76 1.05 1.73
CA GLY A 45 -12.66 0.13 2.45
C GLY A 45 -12.17 -0.25 3.85
N VAL A 46 -12.68 -1.36 4.43
CA VAL A 46 -12.31 -1.77 5.80
C VAL A 46 -10.81 -2.04 5.96
N VAL A 47 -10.20 -2.73 4.99
CA VAL A 47 -8.75 -2.96 4.98
C VAL A 47 -8.01 -1.63 4.90
N GLY A 48 -8.35 -0.80 3.92
CA GLY A 48 -7.69 0.48 3.69
C GLY A 48 -7.79 1.45 4.86
N TYR A 49 -8.96 1.59 5.47
CA TYR A 49 -9.16 2.40 6.67
C TYR A 49 -8.20 2.01 7.80
N ASN A 50 -8.09 0.71 8.06
CA ASN A 50 -7.20 0.20 9.10
C ASN A 50 -5.73 0.36 8.74
N SER A 51 -5.37 0.22 7.46
CA SER A 51 -4.01 0.51 6.99
C SER A 51 -3.67 1.99 7.18
N ILE A 52 -4.58 2.90 6.83
CA ILE A 52 -4.41 4.35 7.02
C ILE A 52 -4.20 4.68 8.51
N GLU A 53 -5.07 4.16 9.38
CA GLU A 53 -4.99 4.39 10.83
C GLU A 53 -3.63 3.99 11.40
N ILE A 54 -3.12 2.81 11.03
CA ILE A 54 -1.81 2.33 11.51
C ILE A 54 -0.66 3.11 10.87
N ALA A 55 -0.70 3.39 9.57
CA ALA A 55 0.37 4.14 8.90
C ALA A 55 0.51 5.56 9.47
N ILE A 56 -0.61 6.26 9.69
CA ILE A 56 -0.63 7.57 10.37
C ILE A 56 -0.13 7.42 11.82
N GLY A 57 -0.53 6.37 12.53
CA GLY A 57 -0.06 6.07 13.88
C GLY A 57 1.46 5.83 13.96
N MET A 58 2.05 5.32 12.88
CA MET A 58 3.50 5.18 12.71
C MET A 58 4.17 6.44 12.15
N GLN A 59 3.43 7.53 11.97
CA GLN A 59 3.90 8.84 11.48
C GLN A 59 4.35 8.86 10.01
N ALA A 60 3.87 7.94 9.17
CA ALA A 60 4.09 8.01 7.72
C ALA A 60 3.35 9.21 7.08
N ASN A 61 3.82 9.61 5.91
CA ASN A 61 3.02 10.39 4.97
C ASN A 61 2.06 9.44 4.25
N VAL A 62 0.75 9.62 4.41
CA VAL A 62 -0.25 8.67 3.93
C VAL A 62 -1.12 9.29 2.84
N THR A 63 -1.17 8.62 1.70
CA THR A 63 -2.11 8.92 0.61
C THR A 63 -3.07 7.74 0.42
N VAL A 64 -4.37 8.01 0.29
CA VAL A 64 -5.36 7.00 -0.11
C VAL A 64 -5.88 7.31 -1.51
N LEU A 65 -5.97 6.27 -2.33
CA LEU A 65 -6.58 6.30 -3.66
C LEU A 65 -7.90 5.52 -3.61
N ASP A 66 -9.03 6.18 -3.90
CA ASP A 66 -10.33 5.50 -4.04
C ASP A 66 -11.13 6.09 -5.21
N LYS A 67 -11.99 5.27 -5.81
CA LYS A 67 -12.89 5.68 -6.90
C LYS A 67 -14.13 6.44 -6.40
N SER A 68 -14.47 6.31 -5.11
CA SER A 68 -15.62 6.95 -4.49
C SER A 68 -15.22 8.25 -3.82
N ALA A 69 -15.61 9.39 -4.41
CA ALA A 69 -15.42 10.70 -3.79
C ALA A 69 -16.07 10.79 -2.41
N GLU A 70 -17.29 10.26 -2.27
CA GLU A 70 -17.98 10.19 -0.96
C GLU A 70 -17.16 9.43 0.09
N ARG A 71 -16.49 8.33 -0.31
CA ARG A 71 -15.63 7.59 0.61
C ARG A 71 -14.39 8.39 1.00
N LEU A 72 -13.81 9.15 0.08
CA LEU A 72 -12.67 10.02 0.36
C LEU A 72 -13.08 11.13 1.35
N ASP A 73 -14.21 11.79 1.13
CA ASP A 73 -14.75 12.81 2.04
C ASP A 73 -14.94 12.25 3.47
N GLN A 74 -15.46 11.02 3.58
CA GLN A 74 -15.57 10.33 4.87
C GLN A 74 -14.21 10.11 5.54
N LEU A 75 -13.21 9.64 4.79
CA LEU A 75 -11.87 9.41 5.33
C LEU A 75 -11.20 10.72 5.75
N GLU A 76 -11.32 11.78 4.96
CA GLU A 76 -10.83 13.12 5.33
C GLU A 76 -11.52 13.64 6.59
N SER A 77 -12.84 13.43 6.74
CA SER A 77 -13.55 13.85 7.95
C SER A 77 -13.04 13.17 9.24
N ILE A 78 -12.44 11.98 9.11
CA ILE A 78 -11.92 11.19 10.23
C ILE A 78 -10.45 11.52 10.51
N PHE A 79 -9.62 11.57 9.47
CA PHE A 79 -8.17 11.69 9.61
C PHE A 79 -7.65 13.13 9.44
N GLY A 80 -8.45 14.03 8.87
CA GLY A 80 -8.11 15.42 8.60
C GLY A 80 -6.83 15.56 7.78
N ASP A 81 -6.04 16.59 8.11
CA ASP A 81 -4.80 16.95 7.41
C ASP A 81 -3.69 15.89 7.45
N LYS A 82 -3.89 14.78 8.18
CA LYS A 82 -2.94 13.67 8.25
C LYS A 82 -3.08 12.68 7.09
N LEU A 83 -4.16 12.79 6.30
CA LEU A 83 -4.44 11.93 5.17
C LEU A 83 -4.59 12.78 3.91
N ASN A 84 -3.83 12.42 2.88
CA ASN A 84 -4.07 12.92 1.53
C ASN A 84 -5.06 11.99 0.82
N ALA A 85 -6.32 12.42 0.64
CA ALA A 85 -7.34 11.62 -0.02
C ALA A 85 -7.47 12.01 -1.50
N VAL A 86 -7.19 11.07 -2.40
CA VAL A 86 -7.04 11.34 -3.82
C VAL A 86 -7.98 10.45 -4.64
N LEU A 87 -8.71 11.06 -5.57
CA LEU A 87 -9.56 10.32 -6.49
C LEU A 87 -8.72 9.43 -7.40
N ALA A 88 -9.04 8.15 -7.46
CA ALA A 88 -8.32 7.18 -8.27
C ALA A 88 -8.57 7.42 -9.77
N THR A 89 -7.54 7.93 -10.45
CA THR A 89 -7.43 8.05 -11.91
C THR A 89 -6.13 7.41 -12.35
N ASP A 90 -5.97 7.06 -13.63
CA ASP A 90 -4.73 6.44 -14.12
C ASP A 90 -3.49 7.33 -13.84
N GLU A 91 -3.64 8.63 -14.00
CA GLU A 91 -2.60 9.63 -13.72
C GLU A 91 -2.24 9.68 -12.23
N ASN A 92 -3.23 9.88 -11.35
CA ASN A 92 -3.00 9.93 -9.90
C ASN A 92 -2.44 8.61 -9.36
N ASN A 93 -2.96 7.48 -9.85
CA ASN A 93 -2.46 6.16 -9.47
C ASN A 93 -0.98 6.05 -9.85
N HIS A 94 -0.62 6.38 -11.08
CA HIS A 94 0.75 6.29 -11.55
C HIS A 94 1.70 7.21 -10.77
N GLU A 95 1.33 8.47 -10.54
CA GLU A 95 2.15 9.42 -9.80
C GLU A 95 2.36 9.01 -8.34
N CYS A 96 1.28 8.68 -7.62
CA CYS A 96 1.36 8.31 -6.21
C CYS A 96 2.12 6.98 -6.02
N ILE A 97 1.81 5.95 -6.82
CA ILE A 97 2.44 4.63 -6.69
C ILE A 97 3.94 4.69 -7.01
N LYS A 98 4.33 5.44 -8.05
CA LYS A 98 5.74 5.64 -8.40
C LYS A 98 6.55 6.30 -7.28
N ALA A 99 5.92 7.24 -6.56
CA ALA A 99 6.57 7.98 -5.48
C ALA A 99 6.56 7.24 -4.13
N ALA A 100 5.80 6.14 -4.00
CA ALA A 100 5.62 5.42 -2.75
C ALA A 100 6.88 4.66 -2.30
N ASP A 101 7.07 4.55 -0.99
CA ASP A 101 8.00 3.60 -0.37
C ASP A 101 7.27 2.29 -0.02
N ILE A 102 6.00 2.40 0.36
CA ILE A 102 5.09 1.27 0.59
C ILE A 102 3.79 1.51 -0.16
N VAL A 103 3.33 0.52 -0.92
CA VAL A 103 2.00 0.48 -1.50
C VAL A 103 1.20 -0.65 -0.85
N ILE A 104 -0.04 -0.36 -0.44
CA ILE A 104 -0.97 -1.35 0.12
C ILE A 104 -2.15 -1.50 -0.82
N GLY A 105 -2.25 -2.67 -1.45
CA GLY A 105 -3.41 -3.08 -2.24
C GLY A 105 -4.54 -3.54 -1.34
N ALA A 106 -5.54 -2.68 -1.14
CA ALA A 106 -6.70 -2.91 -0.27
C ALA A 106 -8.03 -2.95 -1.05
N VAL A 107 -7.96 -3.32 -2.33
CA VAL A 107 -9.13 -3.35 -3.22
C VAL A 107 -9.87 -4.66 -3.08
N TYR A 108 -11.16 -4.56 -2.80
CA TYR A 108 -12.05 -5.70 -2.68
C TYR A 108 -13.31 -5.48 -3.52
N ILE A 109 -13.65 -6.45 -4.36
CA ILE A 109 -14.92 -6.47 -5.08
C ILE A 109 -15.69 -7.73 -4.64
N PRO A 110 -16.84 -7.58 -3.96
CA PRO A 110 -17.64 -8.72 -3.54
C PRO A 110 -18.02 -9.61 -4.74
N GLY A 111 -17.73 -10.91 -4.64
CA GLY A 111 -18.12 -11.90 -5.65
C GLY A 111 -17.36 -11.85 -6.98
N ALA A 112 -16.32 -11.03 -7.10
CA ALA A 112 -15.48 -10.94 -8.29
C ALA A 112 -13.99 -11.09 -7.94
N SER A 113 -13.18 -11.35 -8.96
CA SER A 113 -11.73 -11.28 -8.84
C SER A 113 -11.29 -9.82 -8.64
N ALA A 114 -10.17 -9.62 -7.94
CA ALA A 114 -9.59 -8.31 -7.78
C ALA A 114 -9.20 -7.75 -9.16
N PRO A 115 -9.55 -6.49 -9.48
CA PRO A 115 -9.12 -5.87 -10.73
C PRO A 115 -7.59 -5.69 -10.70
N LYS A 116 -6.94 -5.92 -11.84
CA LYS A 116 -5.51 -5.66 -12.03
C LYS A 116 -5.29 -4.16 -12.23
N LEU A 117 -5.21 -3.43 -11.12
CA LEU A 117 -5.03 -1.97 -11.11
C LEU A 117 -3.57 -1.55 -11.25
N ILE A 118 -2.65 -2.43 -10.85
CA ILE A 118 -1.21 -2.16 -10.95
C ILE A 118 -0.64 -3.06 -12.04
N SER A 119 -0.25 -2.45 -13.16
CA SER A 119 0.44 -3.18 -14.24
C SER A 119 1.87 -3.49 -13.86
N ARG A 120 2.49 -4.49 -14.51
CA ARG A 120 3.92 -4.77 -14.36
C ARG A 120 4.79 -3.53 -14.67
N GLU A 121 4.39 -2.74 -15.65
CA GLU A 121 5.07 -1.50 -16.03
C GLU A 121 5.04 -0.47 -14.91
N LEU A 122 3.90 -0.35 -14.21
CA LEU A 122 3.78 0.53 -13.06
C LEU A 122 4.64 0.04 -11.89
N VAL A 123 4.66 -1.27 -11.61
CA VAL A 123 5.56 -1.86 -10.59
C VAL A 123 7.02 -1.54 -10.91
N LYS A 124 7.44 -1.69 -12.17
CA LYS A 124 8.78 -1.35 -12.63
C LYS A 124 9.14 0.13 -12.47
N SER A 125 8.15 1.01 -12.44
CA SER A 125 8.36 2.45 -12.25
C SER A 125 8.57 2.84 -10.78
N MET A 126 8.21 1.96 -9.84
CA MET A 126 8.39 2.19 -8.41
C MET A 126 9.88 2.26 -8.03
N LYS A 127 10.15 2.75 -6.81
CA LYS A 127 11.53 2.83 -6.30
C LYS A 127 12.10 1.42 -6.08
N ASP A 128 13.35 1.23 -6.46
CA ASP A 128 14.08 -0.01 -6.15
C ASP A 128 14.16 -0.23 -4.63
N GLY A 129 13.76 -1.41 -4.18
CA GLY A 129 13.62 -1.77 -2.77
C GLY A 129 12.33 -1.27 -2.08
N SER A 130 11.45 -0.55 -2.77
CA SER A 130 10.11 -0.25 -2.22
C SER A 130 9.32 -1.53 -1.99
N VAL A 131 8.26 -1.43 -1.19
CA VAL A 131 7.44 -2.59 -0.79
C VAL A 131 6.04 -2.47 -1.37
N PHE A 132 5.52 -3.58 -1.89
CA PHE A 132 4.11 -3.69 -2.25
C PHE A 132 3.45 -4.82 -1.46
N VAL A 133 2.40 -4.48 -0.73
CA VAL A 133 1.61 -5.40 0.11
C VAL A 133 0.25 -5.63 -0.57
N ASP A 134 0.03 -6.80 -1.16
CA ASP A 134 -1.23 -7.12 -1.85
C ASP A 134 -2.18 -7.91 -0.95
N VAL A 135 -3.04 -7.20 -0.21
CA VAL A 135 -4.03 -7.83 0.68
C VAL A 135 -5.17 -8.50 -0.11
N ALA A 136 -5.28 -8.24 -1.42
CA ALA A 136 -6.31 -8.79 -2.29
C ALA A 136 -5.91 -10.14 -2.91
N ILE A 137 -4.83 -10.78 -2.44
CA ILE A 137 -4.31 -12.01 -3.04
C ILE A 137 -5.30 -13.18 -3.03
N ASP A 138 -6.16 -13.24 -2.01
CA ASP A 138 -7.25 -14.24 -1.91
C ASP A 138 -8.26 -14.12 -3.07
N GLN A 139 -8.31 -12.97 -3.74
CA GLN A 139 -9.12 -12.73 -4.95
C GLN A 139 -8.26 -12.64 -6.23
N GLY A 140 -7.02 -13.12 -6.18
CA GLY A 140 -6.07 -13.12 -7.29
C GLY A 140 -5.11 -11.93 -7.30
N GLY A 141 -5.22 -10.98 -6.36
CA GLY A 141 -4.34 -9.82 -6.21
C GLY A 141 -4.67 -8.65 -7.13
N CYS A 142 -4.42 -7.42 -6.69
CA CYS A 142 -4.67 -6.20 -7.46
C CYS A 142 -3.53 -5.79 -8.41
N SER A 143 -2.42 -6.53 -8.44
CA SER A 143 -1.31 -6.34 -9.39
C SER A 143 -1.15 -7.51 -10.37
N GLU A 144 -0.65 -7.21 -11.57
CA GLU A 144 -0.21 -8.22 -12.55
C GLU A 144 0.99 -9.04 -12.07
N THR A 145 1.78 -8.50 -11.14
CA THR A 145 2.97 -9.16 -10.57
C THR A 145 2.67 -9.99 -9.32
N SER A 146 1.43 -9.95 -8.82
CA SER A 146 1.02 -10.67 -7.61
C SER A 146 0.91 -12.18 -7.86
N LYS A 147 1.59 -12.97 -7.02
CA LYS A 147 1.48 -14.43 -6.96
C LYS A 147 1.41 -14.87 -5.49
N PRO A 148 0.61 -15.89 -5.15
CA PRO A 148 0.51 -16.38 -3.78
C PRO A 148 1.87 -16.80 -3.21
N THR A 149 2.12 -16.48 -1.94
CA THR A 149 3.31 -16.87 -1.18
C THR A 149 2.93 -17.81 -0.03
N THR A 150 3.90 -18.15 0.83
CA THR A 150 3.66 -18.97 2.03
C THR A 150 4.23 -18.28 3.26
N HIS A 151 3.81 -18.67 4.46
CA HIS A 151 4.39 -18.10 5.69
C HIS A 151 5.91 -18.34 5.83
N SER A 152 6.44 -19.42 5.25
CA SER A 152 7.88 -19.71 5.23
C SER A 152 8.64 -18.87 4.21
N GLU A 153 8.00 -18.52 3.10
CA GLU A 153 8.57 -17.71 2.02
C GLU A 153 7.57 -16.61 1.66
N PRO A 154 7.38 -15.61 2.53
CA PRO A 154 6.26 -14.68 2.44
C PRO A 154 6.46 -13.59 1.39
N THR A 155 7.68 -13.42 0.88
CA THR A 155 8.04 -12.33 -0.02
C THR A 155 8.83 -12.81 -1.24
N TYR A 156 8.80 -12.00 -2.29
CA TYR A 156 9.64 -12.15 -3.46
C TYR A 156 9.91 -10.77 -4.08
N VAL A 157 10.93 -10.68 -4.94
CA VAL A 157 11.24 -9.45 -5.66
C VAL A 157 10.75 -9.56 -7.10
N GLU A 158 10.08 -8.53 -7.59
CA GLU A 158 9.70 -8.38 -8.99
C GLU A 158 9.98 -6.93 -9.43
N GLU A 159 10.67 -6.74 -10.55
CA GLU A 159 11.06 -5.41 -11.08
C GLU A 159 11.77 -4.50 -10.04
N GLY A 160 12.49 -5.07 -9.08
CA GLY A 160 13.17 -4.33 -8.00
C GLY A 160 12.29 -4.00 -6.79
N VAL A 161 11.00 -4.34 -6.82
CA VAL A 161 10.05 -4.12 -5.73
C VAL A 161 9.90 -5.40 -4.91
N LEU A 162 9.95 -5.27 -3.57
CA LEU A 162 9.71 -6.38 -2.66
C LEU A 162 8.19 -6.54 -2.48
N ILE A 163 7.64 -7.66 -2.94
CA ILE A 163 6.22 -7.96 -2.88
C ILE A 163 5.94 -8.94 -1.74
N ILE A 164 4.92 -8.64 -0.94
CA ILE A 164 4.35 -9.50 0.10
C ILE A 164 2.85 -9.61 -0.13
N VAL A 165 2.32 -10.81 0.05
CA VAL A 165 0.90 -11.13 -0.16
C VAL A 165 0.36 -11.94 1.01
#